data_AF-A0A6S7K286-F1
#
_entry.id   AF-A0A6S7K286-F1
#
_cell.length_a   1.000
_cell.length_b   1.000
_cell.length_c   1.000
_cell.angle_alpha   90.00
_cell.angle_beta   90.00
_cell.angle_gamma   90.00
#
_symmetry.space_group_name_H-M   'P 1'
#
loop_
_entity.id
_entity.type
_entity.pdbx_description
1 polymer ?
#
loop_
_entity_poly.entity_id
_entity_poly.type
_entity_poly.pdbx_seq_one_letter_code
_entity_poly.pdbx_strand_id
1 'polypeptide(L)'
;MLVRFLILHVFVLGMIYAEPYNCRGDYNPSDYIGKLRVPIDCKVEQLDCPASWKSGIPRGSETSAPMIDQQFLNCHEGFTLCGYVPIDPKSGEVPGQSGVTIGRGVDLGNKSRASFTSLSSTLVNKLDPYFGLTRNLAACAVIERPLNLTLTEANNLTDAATNDVINEVSKRYDSDKDENALEFASIPRGIRTAIVSVWYQFNYPSAYPKFWGFVTKNDWDNAIKELRIFYEKPKEQARGDLKRRNDEADIIEATLLKCNRSVDVVFLLDESGSLKLRDFSDSLNFVKNMTKAFPDDKLSGKNGTRFGLSTFSSSYRSHFYLSNYTKQSDYLSAIGRVSFASGGSTRLGRALGEILTDQFTEERGLRPEVDGVPRILIVLTDGKATDSVSIPAKNVSDENIVVYAIGVGGYNLEQLKDIASSESHVYTLSTFTQLEIFISTLTASTCYEPRPAPLNETIITNVAEDAYQYFSYKVKPSSNLEINVVDLSGSTTVYVSRTNPHPYEYDYDIVYDLSTQTNKIIVISPIIAVPNTKVKRSADDQLTRQIYVSVTSDTNSASFRIEGNECNPLNCTEGTNQMPTTQPPTTHLPTTQRSTTISATATSTAKAPTSSARVVVATKFVVVCFAMLMILFEIYDI
;
A
#
# COMPACT_ATOMS: atom_id res chain seq x y z
N MET A 1 47.83 -56.83 -11.60
CA MET A 1 47.34 -57.02 -10.21
C MET A 1 47.16 -55.70 -9.45
N LEU A 2 47.84 -54.59 -9.81
CA LEU A 2 47.64 -53.27 -9.18
C LEU A 2 46.40 -52.48 -9.64
N VAL A 3 45.81 -52.77 -10.82
CA VAL A 3 44.67 -52.00 -11.36
C VAL A 3 43.32 -52.46 -10.78
N ARG A 4 43.24 -53.68 -10.22
CA ARG A 4 42.03 -54.19 -9.55
C ARG A 4 41.88 -53.72 -8.10
N PHE A 5 42.94 -53.23 -7.46
CA PHE A 5 42.88 -52.70 -6.10
C PHE A 5 42.45 -51.23 -6.04
N LEU A 6 42.69 -50.44 -7.10
CA LEU A 6 42.25 -49.04 -7.16
C LEU A 6 40.74 -48.90 -7.43
N ILE A 7 40.13 -49.81 -8.19
CA ILE A 7 38.70 -49.73 -8.51
C ILE A 7 37.82 -50.14 -7.30
N LEU A 8 38.35 -50.97 -6.39
CA LEU A 8 37.63 -51.33 -5.16
C LEU A 8 37.76 -50.29 -4.04
N HIS A 9 38.78 -49.42 -4.06
CA HIS A 9 38.93 -48.33 -3.09
C HIS A 9 38.24 -47.02 -3.51
N VAL A 10 38.00 -46.80 -4.80
CA VAL A 10 37.25 -45.62 -5.28
C VAL A 10 35.74 -45.77 -5.10
N PHE A 11 35.22 -47.00 -5.03
CA PHE A 11 33.79 -47.25 -4.78
C PHE A 11 33.37 -47.26 -3.29
N VAL A 12 34.32 -47.23 -2.34
CA VAL A 12 34.02 -47.35 -0.89
C VAL A 12 34.17 -46.02 -0.13
N LEU A 13 34.56 -44.93 -0.79
CA LEU A 13 34.86 -43.65 -0.14
C LEU A 13 33.97 -42.46 -0.55
N GLY A 14 32.80 -42.70 -1.15
CA GLY A 14 31.97 -41.63 -1.72
C GLY A 14 30.47 -41.70 -1.51
N MET A 15 29.95 -42.61 -0.69
CA MET A 15 28.53 -42.62 -0.31
C MET A 15 28.40 -42.92 1.17
N ILE A 16 28.66 -41.89 2.00
CA ILE A 16 28.01 -41.81 3.30
C ILE A 16 26.54 -41.53 2.97
N TYR A 17 25.75 -42.58 2.76
CA TYR A 17 24.30 -42.44 2.87
C TYR A 17 24.04 -42.02 4.31
N ALA A 18 23.61 -40.77 4.51
CA ALA A 18 23.09 -40.35 5.79
C ALA A 18 22.00 -41.37 6.18
N GLU A 19 22.12 -41.96 7.37
CA GLU A 19 21.09 -42.88 7.85
C GLU A 19 19.71 -42.20 7.75
N PRO A 20 18.68 -42.88 7.22
CA PRO A 20 17.36 -42.28 7.10
C PRO A 20 16.88 -41.85 8.48
N TYR A 21 16.46 -40.59 8.60
CA TYR A 21 15.96 -40.05 9.86
C TYR A 21 14.69 -40.79 10.27
N ASN A 22 14.69 -41.32 11.49
CA ASN A 22 13.54 -42.00 12.10
C ASN A 22 13.10 -41.22 13.35
N CYS A 23 11.79 -41.04 13.51
CA CYS A 23 11.23 -40.47 14.72
C CYS A 23 11.53 -41.36 15.95
N ARG A 24 11.81 -40.75 17.10
CA ARG A 24 11.90 -41.46 18.39
C ARG A 24 10.52 -41.85 18.94
N GLY A 25 9.46 -41.19 18.49
CA GLY A 25 8.07 -41.53 18.76
C GLY A 25 7.16 -41.05 17.63
N ASP A 26 6.01 -41.71 17.45
CA ASP A 26 5.09 -41.38 16.36
C ASP A 26 4.47 -39.99 16.57
N TYR A 27 4.44 -39.20 15.48
CA TYR A 27 3.64 -37.98 15.44
C TYR A 27 2.15 -38.32 15.49
N ASN A 28 1.43 -37.84 16.50
CA ASN A 28 -0.02 -38.00 16.61
C ASN A 28 -0.74 -36.67 16.29
N PRO A 29 -1.42 -36.56 15.13
CA PRO A 29 -2.16 -35.36 14.72
C PRO A 29 -3.12 -34.82 15.79
N SER A 30 -3.76 -35.72 16.54
CA SER A 30 -4.75 -35.40 17.58
C SER A 30 -4.20 -34.47 18.66
N ASP A 31 -2.89 -34.55 18.94
CA ASP A 31 -2.22 -33.74 19.96
C ASP A 31 -2.05 -32.27 19.52
N TYR A 32 -2.35 -31.96 18.25
CA TYR A 32 -2.11 -30.64 17.64
C TYR A 32 -3.37 -29.96 17.11
N ILE A 33 -4.56 -30.56 17.32
CA ILE A 33 -5.84 -29.92 16.99
C ILE A 33 -5.97 -28.61 17.79
N GLY A 34 -6.19 -27.50 17.08
CA GLY A 34 -6.29 -26.17 17.66
C GLY A 34 -4.98 -25.56 18.21
N LYS A 35 -3.82 -26.21 17.99
CA LYS A 35 -2.51 -25.64 18.37
C LYS A 35 -1.96 -24.73 17.28
N LEU A 36 -1.08 -23.81 17.70
CA LEU A 36 -0.37 -22.92 16.80
C LEU A 36 0.48 -23.74 15.81
N ARG A 37 0.56 -23.25 14.57
CA ARG A 37 1.41 -23.86 13.53
C ARG A 37 2.90 -23.71 13.79
N VAL A 38 3.30 -22.89 14.77
CA VAL A 38 4.68 -22.63 15.17
C VAL A 38 4.91 -23.11 16.60
N PRO A 39 6.16 -23.49 16.96
CA PRO A 39 6.50 -23.83 18.34
C PRO A 39 6.09 -22.73 19.34
N ILE A 40 5.72 -23.11 20.56
CA ILE A 40 5.21 -22.19 21.61
C ILE A 40 6.24 -21.11 21.99
N ASP A 41 7.52 -21.44 21.92
CA ASP A 41 8.66 -20.56 22.20
C ASP A 41 9.18 -19.83 20.95
N CYS A 42 8.46 -19.91 19.83
CA CYS A 42 8.94 -19.35 18.60
C CYS A 42 8.83 -17.82 18.54
N LYS A 43 9.92 -17.18 18.15
CA LYS A 43 9.94 -15.75 17.79
C LYS A 43 9.37 -15.58 16.39
N VAL A 44 8.11 -15.18 16.32
CA VAL A 44 7.51 -14.61 15.12
C VAL A 44 7.93 -13.15 15.04
N GLU A 45 8.49 -12.74 13.91
CA GLU A 45 8.88 -11.35 13.74
C GLU A 45 7.63 -10.49 13.57
N GLN A 46 7.52 -9.43 14.36
CA GLN A 46 6.46 -8.44 14.16
C GLN A 46 6.79 -7.66 12.88
N LEU A 47 6.04 -7.94 11.83
CA LEU A 47 6.18 -7.24 10.56
C LEU A 47 5.43 -5.92 10.62
N ASP A 48 6.13 -4.86 10.25
CA ASP A 48 5.57 -3.53 10.09
C ASP A 48 4.91 -3.42 8.71
N CYS A 49 3.76 -4.08 8.57
CA CYS A 49 3.02 -4.13 7.33
C CYS A 49 2.12 -2.91 7.18
N PRO A 50 2.17 -2.19 6.06
CA PRO A 50 1.26 -1.09 5.83
C PRO A 50 -0.17 -1.64 5.78
N ALA A 51 -1.12 -0.82 6.21
CA ALA A 51 -2.52 -1.21 6.14
C ALA A 51 -3.06 -1.25 4.70
N SER A 52 -2.48 -0.47 3.79
CA SER A 52 -2.73 -0.52 2.34
C SER A 52 -1.45 -0.24 1.55
N TRP A 53 -1.39 -0.75 0.32
CA TRP A 53 -0.30 -0.54 -0.62
C TRP A 53 -0.60 0.51 -1.70
N LYS A 54 -1.72 1.26 -1.59
CA LYS A 54 -2.10 2.35 -2.53
C LYS A 54 -1.13 3.53 -2.54
N SER A 55 -0.48 3.80 -1.41
CA SER A 55 0.61 4.77 -1.31
C SER A 55 1.91 4.25 -1.94
N GLY A 56 1.91 3.03 -2.46
CA GLY A 56 3.07 2.34 -3.01
C GLY A 56 3.82 1.55 -1.95
N ILE A 57 5.09 1.26 -2.25
CA ILE A 57 5.95 0.48 -1.36
C ILE A 57 6.44 1.41 -0.22
N PRO A 58 6.09 1.16 1.07
CA PRO A 58 6.34 2.10 2.18
C PRO A 58 7.82 2.42 2.40
N ARG A 59 8.73 1.53 1.99
CA ARG A 59 10.18 1.66 2.18
C ARG A 59 10.91 1.02 1.01
N GLY A 60 10.98 1.72 -0.12
CA GLY A 60 11.58 1.14 -1.31
C GLY A 60 12.12 2.14 -2.30
N SER A 61 13.42 2.03 -2.55
CA SER A 61 14.01 2.47 -3.81
C SER A 61 13.46 1.53 -4.91
N GLU A 62 12.84 2.01 -6.00
CA GLU A 62 12.68 1.30 -7.29
C GLU A 62 14.04 0.91 -7.96
N THR A 63 15.02 0.44 -7.19
CA THR A 63 16.28 0.00 -7.75
C THR A 63 16.04 -1.27 -8.57
N SER A 64 16.97 -1.58 -9.49
CA SER A 64 16.99 -2.90 -10.13
C SER A 64 17.18 -4.03 -9.10
N ALA A 65 17.81 -3.73 -7.95
CA ALA A 65 18.03 -4.64 -6.83
C ALA A 65 17.68 -3.99 -5.47
N PRO A 66 16.88 -4.63 -4.59
CA PRO A 66 16.27 -5.95 -4.80
C PRO A 66 15.21 -5.90 -5.92
N MET A 67 15.13 -6.98 -6.71
CA MET A 67 14.28 -7.02 -7.90
C MET A 67 12.79 -6.84 -7.60
N ILE A 68 12.38 -7.11 -6.36
CA ILE A 68 11.01 -6.98 -5.88
C ILE A 68 11.00 -6.38 -4.47
N ASP A 69 9.81 -6.09 -3.97
CA ASP A 69 9.58 -5.81 -2.57
C ASP A 69 9.38 -7.09 -1.75
N GLN A 70 10.37 -7.37 -0.91
CA GLN A 70 10.33 -8.53 -0.04
C GLN A 70 9.46 -8.33 1.19
N GLN A 71 9.29 -7.07 1.66
CA GLN A 71 8.42 -6.77 2.78
C GLN A 71 6.96 -7.05 2.39
N PHE A 72 6.58 -6.72 1.15
CA PHE A 72 5.29 -7.09 0.56
C PHE A 72 5.02 -8.59 0.71
N LEU A 73 5.95 -9.42 0.23
CA LEU A 73 5.81 -10.88 0.37
C LEU A 73 5.82 -11.32 1.85
N ASN A 74 6.67 -10.75 2.69
CA ASN A 74 6.69 -11.08 4.12
C ASN A 74 5.34 -10.78 4.78
N CYS A 75 4.72 -9.66 4.44
CA CYS A 75 3.42 -9.24 4.98
C CYS A 75 2.28 -10.19 4.60
N HIS A 76 2.40 -10.87 3.45
CA HIS A 76 1.41 -11.81 2.98
C HIS A 76 1.68 -13.27 3.38
N GLU A 77 2.94 -13.66 3.53
CA GLU A 77 3.34 -15.04 3.86
C GLU A 77 3.62 -15.24 5.36
N GLY A 78 3.89 -14.15 6.10
CA GLY A 78 4.46 -14.18 7.44
C GLY A 78 5.98 -14.37 7.43
N PHE A 79 6.60 -14.23 8.61
CA PHE A 79 8.03 -14.44 8.78
C PHE A 79 8.33 -15.03 10.17
N THR A 80 9.01 -16.17 10.21
CA THR A 80 9.35 -16.86 11.46
C THR A 80 10.84 -17.21 11.55
N LEU A 81 11.40 -17.07 12.75
CA LEU A 81 12.78 -17.47 13.03
C LEU A 81 12.93 -18.95 13.39
N CYS A 82 11.81 -19.69 13.50
CA CYS A 82 11.83 -21.09 13.89
C CYS A 82 11.18 -21.96 12.82
N GLY A 83 11.77 -23.14 12.66
CA GLY A 83 11.22 -24.19 11.84
C GLY A 83 9.88 -24.62 12.41
N TYR A 84 8.94 -24.86 11.52
CA TYR A 84 7.64 -25.38 11.85
C TYR A 84 7.14 -26.30 10.75
N VAL A 85 6.06 -27.04 10.98
CA VAL A 85 5.40 -27.82 9.92
C VAL A 85 3.96 -27.33 9.84
N PRO A 86 3.48 -26.87 8.67
CA PRO A 86 2.09 -26.53 8.49
C PRO A 86 1.20 -27.71 8.90
N ILE A 87 0.13 -27.42 9.66
CA ILE A 87 -0.88 -28.41 10.04
C ILE A 87 -2.29 -27.89 9.75
N ASP A 88 -3.20 -28.80 9.43
CA ASP A 88 -4.63 -28.52 9.41
C ASP A 88 -5.09 -28.29 10.87
N PRO A 89 -5.64 -27.12 11.22
CA PRO A 89 -6.01 -26.83 12.59
C PRO A 89 -7.17 -27.68 13.12
N LYS A 90 -7.96 -28.31 12.25
CA LYS A 90 -9.12 -29.15 12.61
C LYS A 90 -8.75 -30.60 12.81
N SER A 91 -7.87 -31.16 11.97
CA SER A 91 -7.44 -32.57 12.08
C SER A 91 -6.08 -32.73 12.77
N GLY A 92 -5.28 -31.67 12.82
CA GLY A 92 -3.88 -31.71 13.23
C GLY A 92 -2.96 -32.39 12.20
N GLU A 93 -3.47 -32.79 11.04
CA GLU A 93 -2.67 -33.49 10.03
C GLU A 93 -1.76 -32.52 9.26
N VAL A 94 -0.60 -33.03 8.83
CA VAL A 94 0.29 -32.29 7.92
C VAL A 94 -0.29 -32.36 6.50
N PRO A 95 -0.67 -31.23 5.88
CA PRO A 95 -1.29 -31.23 4.56
C PRO A 95 -0.28 -31.62 3.47
N GLY A 96 -0.71 -32.48 2.55
CA GLY A 96 0.04 -32.81 1.33
C GLY A 96 1.39 -33.50 1.60
N GLN A 97 2.48 -32.93 1.09
CA GLN A 97 3.87 -33.34 1.32
C GLN A 97 4.68 -32.25 2.04
N SER A 98 4.03 -31.43 2.86
CA SER A 98 4.70 -30.31 3.53
C SER A 98 5.88 -30.79 4.38
N GLY A 99 7.01 -30.10 4.28
CA GLY A 99 8.18 -30.31 5.12
C GLY A 99 8.33 -29.26 6.22
N VAL A 100 9.53 -29.20 6.81
CA VAL A 100 9.88 -28.15 7.76
C VAL A 100 9.98 -26.83 7.02
N THR A 101 9.15 -25.87 7.43
CA THR A 101 9.00 -24.53 6.86
C THR A 101 9.62 -23.49 7.80
N ILE A 102 10.31 -22.48 7.27
CA ILE A 102 10.96 -21.42 8.07
C ILE A 102 11.09 -20.12 7.28
N GLY A 103 11.37 -18.99 7.96
CA GLY A 103 11.52 -17.68 7.33
C GLY A 103 10.20 -17.24 6.72
N ARG A 104 10.25 -16.78 5.45
CA ARG A 104 9.06 -16.51 4.64
C ARG A 104 8.60 -17.79 3.91
N GLY A 105 8.11 -18.77 4.66
CA GLY A 105 7.47 -19.95 4.06
C GLY A 105 8.40 -20.90 3.29
N VAL A 106 9.72 -20.88 3.53
CA VAL A 106 10.67 -21.75 2.82
C VAL A 106 10.49 -23.20 3.29
N ASP A 107 9.84 -24.02 2.47
CA ASP A 107 9.67 -25.47 2.73
C ASP A 107 10.96 -26.24 2.38
N LEU A 108 11.66 -26.69 3.42
CA LEU A 108 12.90 -27.46 3.32
C LEU A 108 12.65 -28.90 2.83
N GLY A 109 11.42 -29.42 2.92
CA GLY A 109 11.08 -30.77 2.48
C GLY A 109 11.29 -30.99 0.98
N ASN A 110 11.18 -29.92 0.18
CA ASN A 110 11.44 -29.95 -1.26
C ASN A 110 12.81 -29.37 -1.66
N LYS A 111 13.73 -29.24 -0.68
CA LYS A 111 15.04 -28.61 -0.88
C LYS A 111 16.17 -29.58 -0.53
N SER A 112 17.38 -29.21 -0.95
CA SER A 112 18.62 -29.90 -0.64
C SER A 112 19.76 -28.90 -0.46
N ARG A 113 20.96 -29.36 -0.11
CA ARG A 113 22.17 -28.52 -0.10
C ARG A 113 22.39 -27.79 -1.43
N ALA A 114 22.08 -28.45 -2.55
CA ALA A 114 22.24 -27.86 -3.89
C ALA A 114 21.27 -26.70 -4.15
N SER A 115 20.18 -26.61 -3.38
CA SER A 115 19.23 -25.49 -3.47
C SER A 115 19.77 -24.20 -2.85
N PHE A 116 20.89 -24.25 -2.09
CA PHE A 116 21.35 -23.13 -1.27
C PHE A 116 22.86 -22.90 -1.38
N THR A 117 23.40 -22.98 -2.60
CA THR A 117 24.85 -22.81 -2.86
C THR A 117 25.37 -21.40 -2.54
N SER A 118 24.50 -20.40 -2.47
CA SER A 118 24.83 -19.02 -2.10
C SER A 118 24.89 -18.79 -0.59
N LEU A 119 24.40 -19.72 0.23
CA LEU A 119 24.38 -19.58 1.69
C LEU A 119 25.71 -20.02 2.32
N SER A 120 26.00 -19.51 3.51
CA SER A 120 27.17 -19.94 4.27
C SER A 120 27.06 -21.43 4.64
N SER A 121 28.20 -22.13 4.66
CA SER A 121 28.25 -23.53 5.06
C SER A 121 27.68 -23.75 6.47
N THR A 122 27.88 -22.80 7.38
CA THR A 122 27.29 -22.82 8.72
C THR A 122 25.76 -22.84 8.67
N LEU A 123 25.14 -21.99 7.85
CA LEU A 123 23.68 -21.95 7.71
C LEU A 123 23.18 -23.23 7.02
N VAL A 124 23.81 -23.66 5.93
CA VAL A 124 23.42 -24.90 5.24
C VAL A 124 23.50 -26.10 6.18
N ASN A 125 24.53 -26.20 7.03
CA ASN A 125 24.65 -27.28 8.01
C ASN A 125 23.54 -27.26 9.08
N LYS A 126 22.96 -26.10 9.41
CA LYS A 126 21.78 -26.02 10.28
C LYS A 126 20.52 -26.55 9.59
N LEU A 127 20.38 -26.33 8.29
CA LEU A 127 19.20 -26.72 7.50
C LEU A 127 19.24 -28.18 7.02
N ASP A 128 20.44 -28.70 6.80
CA ASP A 128 20.70 -30.03 6.26
C ASP A 128 19.89 -31.17 6.90
N PRO A 129 19.70 -31.22 8.23
CA PRO A 129 18.93 -32.29 8.86
C PRO A 129 17.45 -32.34 8.46
N TYR A 130 16.91 -31.29 7.83
CA TYR A 130 15.49 -31.18 7.49
C TYR A 130 15.21 -31.30 5.99
N PHE A 131 16.25 -31.32 5.15
CA PHE A 131 16.09 -31.45 3.70
C PHE A 131 15.46 -32.80 3.34
N GLY A 132 14.46 -32.78 2.45
CA GLY A 132 13.76 -33.99 2.01
C GLY A 132 12.77 -34.57 3.02
N LEU A 133 12.71 -34.04 4.26
CA LEU A 133 11.75 -34.52 5.26
C LEU A 133 10.37 -33.93 4.97
N THR A 134 9.37 -34.80 4.89
CA THR A 134 7.97 -34.42 4.64
C THR A 134 7.03 -35.12 5.62
N ARG A 135 5.81 -34.59 5.77
CA ARG A 135 4.73 -35.18 6.59
C ARG A 135 5.17 -35.45 8.02
N ASN A 136 4.89 -36.65 8.54
CA ASN A 136 5.17 -37.04 9.91
C ASN A 136 6.67 -36.96 10.24
N LEU A 137 7.55 -37.28 9.30
CA LEU A 137 9.01 -37.19 9.55
C LEU A 137 9.45 -35.75 9.77
N ALA A 138 8.93 -34.80 9.00
CA ALA A 138 9.19 -33.38 9.22
C ALA A 138 8.64 -32.92 10.57
N ALA A 139 7.41 -33.34 10.90
CA ALA A 139 6.75 -32.97 12.15
C ALA A 139 7.52 -33.50 13.37
N CYS A 140 8.01 -34.75 13.32
CA CYS A 140 8.89 -35.28 14.37
C CYS A 140 10.21 -34.51 14.44
N ALA A 141 10.86 -34.28 13.29
CA ALA A 141 12.19 -33.68 13.24
C ALA A 141 12.22 -32.31 13.90
N VAL A 142 11.21 -31.47 13.63
CA VAL A 142 11.17 -30.11 14.19
C VAL A 142 10.91 -30.09 15.70
N ILE A 143 10.26 -31.12 16.26
CA ILE A 143 10.03 -31.28 17.70
C ILE A 143 11.29 -31.79 18.39
N GLU A 144 11.92 -32.84 17.83
CA GLU A 144 13.10 -33.47 18.42
C GLU A 144 14.37 -32.64 18.25
N ARG A 145 14.42 -31.85 17.17
CA ARG A 145 15.51 -30.96 16.80
C ARG A 145 14.89 -29.62 16.41
N PRO A 146 14.64 -28.71 17.36
CA PRO A 146 14.12 -27.39 17.04
C PRO A 146 15.11 -26.62 16.15
N LEU A 147 14.65 -26.20 14.98
CA LEU A 147 15.41 -25.34 14.07
C LEU A 147 15.16 -23.87 14.43
N ASN A 148 16.21 -23.17 14.87
CA ASN A 148 16.16 -21.74 15.17
C ASN A 148 17.24 -20.99 14.39
N LEU A 149 16.85 -19.90 13.74
CA LEU A 149 17.72 -19.00 13.00
C LEU A 149 17.78 -17.63 13.66
N THR A 150 18.90 -16.94 13.48
CA THR A 150 18.96 -15.49 13.70
C THR A 150 18.19 -14.76 12.58
N LEU A 151 17.78 -13.51 12.82
CA LEU A 151 17.11 -12.70 11.79
C LEU A 151 17.94 -12.61 10.50
N THR A 152 19.25 -12.40 10.60
CA THR A 152 20.17 -12.38 9.45
C THR A 152 20.19 -13.72 8.71
N GLU A 153 20.22 -14.84 9.42
CA GLU A 153 20.20 -16.16 8.79
C GLU A 153 18.87 -16.46 8.08
N ALA A 154 17.74 -16.11 8.71
CA ALA A 154 16.41 -16.30 8.14
C ALA A 154 16.20 -15.42 6.90
N ASN A 155 16.69 -14.17 6.91
CA ASN A 155 16.68 -13.29 5.75
C ASN A 155 17.53 -13.86 4.61
N ASN A 156 18.78 -14.24 4.89
CA ASN A 156 19.67 -14.82 3.87
C ASN A 156 19.06 -16.07 3.22
N LEU A 157 18.49 -16.98 4.02
CA LEU A 157 17.80 -18.18 3.52
C LEU A 157 16.60 -17.82 2.63
N THR A 158 15.75 -16.92 3.11
CA THR A 158 14.55 -16.47 2.39
C THR A 158 14.92 -15.80 1.08
N ASP A 159 15.96 -14.97 1.08
CA ASP A 159 16.47 -14.27 -0.10
C ASP A 159 16.97 -15.26 -1.15
N ALA A 160 17.77 -16.24 -0.74
CA ALA A 160 18.24 -17.29 -1.63
C ALA A 160 17.07 -18.05 -2.26
N ALA A 161 16.09 -18.49 -1.47
CA ALA A 161 14.92 -19.21 -1.97
C ALA A 161 14.06 -18.36 -2.92
N THR A 162 13.93 -17.05 -2.66
CA THR A 162 13.09 -16.15 -3.45
C THR A 162 13.77 -15.73 -4.74
N ASN A 163 15.09 -15.56 -4.74
CA ASN A 163 15.84 -15.23 -5.95
C ASN A 163 15.70 -16.30 -7.03
N ASP A 164 15.59 -17.58 -6.66
CA ASP A 164 15.31 -18.66 -7.62
C ASP A 164 13.94 -18.45 -8.30
N VAL A 165 12.91 -18.14 -7.52
CA VAL A 165 11.55 -17.85 -8.04
C VAL A 165 11.58 -16.61 -8.93
N ILE A 166 12.23 -15.53 -8.50
CA ILE A 166 12.34 -14.30 -9.30
C ILE A 166 13.06 -14.58 -10.63
N ASN A 167 14.11 -15.37 -10.62
CA ASN A 167 14.84 -15.74 -11.83
C ASN A 167 13.99 -16.57 -12.80
N GLU A 168 13.15 -17.47 -12.28
CA GLU A 168 12.21 -18.25 -13.08
C GLU A 168 11.12 -17.37 -13.68
N VAL A 169 10.49 -16.51 -12.86
CA VAL A 169 9.48 -15.54 -13.28
C VAL A 169 10.03 -14.61 -14.36
N SER A 170 11.23 -14.04 -14.12
CA SER A 170 11.88 -13.12 -15.07
C SER A 170 12.09 -13.79 -16.42
N LYS A 171 12.69 -14.99 -16.44
CA LYS A 171 12.92 -15.74 -17.69
C LYS A 171 11.61 -16.05 -18.40
N ARG A 172 10.58 -16.47 -17.66
CA ARG A 172 9.29 -16.80 -18.25
C ARG A 172 8.60 -15.55 -18.81
N TYR A 173 8.61 -14.45 -18.06
CA TYR A 173 8.06 -13.17 -18.49
C TYR A 173 8.75 -12.69 -19.77
N ASP A 174 10.08 -12.65 -19.78
CA ASP A 174 10.87 -12.16 -20.92
C ASP A 174 10.69 -13.03 -22.17
N SER A 175 10.37 -14.32 -22.00
CA SER A 175 10.02 -15.23 -23.10
C SER A 175 8.59 -15.04 -23.63
N ASP A 176 7.65 -14.63 -22.78
CA ASP A 176 6.22 -14.53 -23.11
C ASP A 176 5.78 -13.09 -23.45
N LYS A 177 6.61 -12.08 -23.17
CA LYS A 177 6.28 -10.67 -23.36
C LYS A 177 6.13 -10.30 -24.84
N ASP A 178 5.22 -9.36 -25.10
CA ASP A 178 5.09 -8.75 -26.43
C ASP A 178 6.35 -7.95 -26.79
N GLU A 179 6.57 -7.72 -28.09
CA GLU A 179 7.76 -7.04 -28.61
C GLU A 179 7.98 -5.64 -28.00
N ASN A 180 6.88 -4.92 -27.74
CA ASN A 180 6.92 -3.56 -27.20
C ASN A 180 6.97 -3.49 -25.66
N ALA A 181 6.86 -4.63 -24.96
CA ALA A 181 6.92 -4.66 -23.50
C ALA A 181 8.37 -4.60 -23.01
N LEU A 182 8.57 -3.94 -21.87
CA LEU A 182 9.88 -3.86 -21.20
C LEU A 182 10.35 -5.25 -20.76
N GLU A 183 11.67 -5.48 -20.72
CA GLU A 183 12.21 -6.64 -20.02
C GLU A 183 11.82 -6.60 -18.54
N PHE A 184 11.62 -7.76 -17.93
CA PHE A 184 11.17 -7.90 -16.55
C PHE A 184 12.00 -7.05 -15.60
N ALA A 185 13.33 -7.10 -15.72
CA ALA A 185 14.26 -6.33 -14.87
C ALA A 185 14.12 -4.80 -15.02
N SER A 186 13.56 -4.33 -16.15
CA SER A 186 13.32 -2.92 -16.46
C SER A 186 11.91 -2.46 -16.09
N ILE A 187 11.02 -3.37 -15.70
CA ILE A 187 9.71 -3.03 -15.18
C ILE A 187 9.86 -2.40 -13.79
N PRO A 188 9.06 -1.37 -13.46
CA PRO A 188 9.03 -0.80 -12.13
C PRO A 188 8.88 -1.85 -11.01
N ARG A 189 9.59 -1.64 -9.89
CA ARG A 189 9.74 -2.63 -8.81
C ARG A 189 8.40 -3.10 -8.24
N GLY A 190 7.41 -2.20 -8.10
CA GLY A 190 6.11 -2.58 -7.57
C GLY A 190 5.33 -3.52 -8.47
N ILE A 191 5.39 -3.31 -9.79
CA ILE A 191 4.78 -4.21 -10.77
C ILE A 191 5.50 -5.57 -10.78
N ARG A 192 6.84 -5.59 -10.77
CA ARG A 192 7.62 -6.83 -10.63
C ARG A 192 7.20 -7.62 -9.38
N THR A 193 6.98 -6.90 -8.27
CA THR A 193 6.55 -7.49 -6.99
C THR A 193 5.19 -8.15 -7.11
N ALA A 194 4.21 -7.48 -7.72
CA ALA A 194 2.88 -8.06 -7.93
C ALA A 194 2.94 -9.32 -8.81
N ILE A 195 3.69 -9.26 -9.93
CA ILE A 195 3.88 -10.42 -10.83
C ILE A 195 4.49 -11.60 -10.07
N VAL A 196 5.56 -11.37 -9.30
CA VAL A 196 6.20 -12.43 -8.51
C VAL A 196 5.28 -12.92 -7.40
N SER A 197 4.51 -12.06 -6.75
CA SER A 197 3.57 -12.46 -5.70
C SER A 197 2.43 -13.35 -6.22
N VAL A 198 1.93 -13.08 -7.44
CA VAL A 198 0.96 -13.95 -8.11
C VAL A 198 1.59 -15.30 -8.44
N TRP A 199 2.78 -15.30 -9.04
CA TRP A 199 3.51 -16.53 -9.31
C TRP A 199 3.79 -17.33 -8.03
N TYR A 200 4.17 -16.65 -6.95
CA TYR A 200 4.48 -17.30 -5.67
C TYR A 200 3.28 -18.09 -5.13
N GLN A 201 2.05 -17.60 -5.32
CA GLN A 201 0.83 -18.30 -4.89
C GLN A 201 0.41 -19.45 -5.81
N PHE A 202 0.54 -19.27 -7.12
CA PHE A 202 -0.10 -20.16 -8.10
C PHE A 202 0.89 -20.96 -8.96
N ASN A 203 2.18 -20.69 -8.79
CA ASN A 203 3.30 -21.22 -9.56
C ASN A 203 3.21 -20.83 -11.04
N TYR A 204 2.46 -21.54 -11.88
CA TYR A 204 2.54 -21.39 -13.34
C TYR A 204 1.45 -20.48 -13.93
N PRO A 205 1.75 -19.73 -15.02
CA PRO A 205 0.79 -18.85 -15.70
C PRO A 205 -0.51 -19.50 -16.15
N SER A 206 -0.51 -20.81 -16.41
CA SER A 206 -1.71 -21.56 -16.79
C SER A 206 -2.79 -21.56 -15.69
N ALA A 207 -2.43 -21.30 -14.44
CA ALA A 207 -3.37 -21.15 -13.34
C ALA A 207 -4.05 -19.76 -13.30
N TYR A 208 -3.46 -18.75 -13.94
CA TYR A 208 -3.93 -17.35 -13.96
C TYR A 208 -3.74 -16.70 -15.35
N PRO A 209 -4.27 -17.32 -16.42
CA PRO A 209 -3.87 -17.00 -17.80
C PRO A 209 -4.24 -15.58 -18.24
N LYS A 210 -5.31 -15.00 -17.68
CA LYS A 210 -5.73 -13.63 -17.99
C LYS A 210 -4.76 -12.61 -17.43
N PHE A 211 -4.50 -12.65 -16.11
CA PHE A 211 -3.56 -11.75 -15.46
C PHE A 211 -2.19 -11.81 -16.14
N TRP A 212 -1.67 -13.02 -16.37
CA TRP A 212 -0.40 -13.20 -17.08
C TRP A 212 -0.43 -12.58 -18.48
N GLY A 213 -1.50 -12.86 -19.24
CA GLY A 213 -1.66 -12.32 -20.60
C GLY A 213 -1.80 -10.80 -20.66
N PHE A 214 -2.26 -10.13 -19.60
CA PHE A 214 -2.29 -8.67 -19.52
C PHE A 214 -0.91 -8.09 -19.19
N VAL A 215 -0.21 -8.63 -18.18
CA VAL A 215 1.11 -8.10 -17.76
C VAL A 215 2.20 -8.31 -18.80
N THR A 216 2.15 -9.38 -19.61
CA THR A 216 3.10 -9.62 -20.71
C THR A 216 2.86 -8.70 -21.92
N LYS A 217 1.70 -8.05 -21.99
CA LYS A 217 1.32 -7.09 -23.04
C LYS A 217 1.39 -5.65 -22.60
N ASN A 218 1.88 -5.38 -21.38
CA ASN A 218 1.88 -4.05 -20.78
C ASN A 218 0.46 -3.44 -20.66
N ASP A 219 -0.57 -4.28 -20.55
CA ASP A 219 -1.98 -3.89 -20.38
C ASP A 219 -2.33 -3.84 -18.90
N TRP A 220 -1.81 -2.81 -18.23
CA TRP A 220 -1.88 -2.72 -16.78
C TRP A 220 -3.29 -2.48 -16.25
N ASP A 221 -4.11 -1.70 -16.96
CA ASP A 221 -5.49 -1.40 -16.53
C ASP A 221 -6.33 -2.68 -16.42
N ASN A 222 -6.20 -3.59 -17.39
CA ASN A 222 -6.90 -4.87 -17.33
C ASN A 222 -6.24 -5.86 -16.37
N ALA A 223 -4.91 -5.81 -16.18
CA ALA A 223 -4.23 -6.58 -15.14
C ALA A 223 -4.74 -6.23 -13.73
N ILE A 224 -4.87 -4.94 -13.44
CA ILE A 224 -5.44 -4.41 -12.20
C ILE A 224 -6.87 -4.91 -12.02
N LYS A 225 -7.75 -4.71 -13.03
CA LYS A 225 -9.15 -5.15 -12.96
C LYS A 225 -9.28 -6.64 -12.68
N GLU A 226 -8.48 -7.47 -13.37
CA GLU A 226 -8.47 -8.93 -13.17
C GLU A 226 -8.07 -9.31 -11.73
N LEU A 227 -7.11 -8.62 -11.13
CA LEU A 227 -6.73 -8.83 -9.73
C LEU A 227 -7.86 -8.45 -8.75
N ARG A 228 -8.60 -7.35 -9.00
CA ARG A 228 -9.73 -6.94 -8.15
C ARG A 228 -10.84 -7.97 -8.11
N ILE A 229 -11.11 -8.61 -9.25
CA ILE A 229 -12.21 -9.57 -9.42
C ILE A 229 -11.75 -11.03 -9.41
N PHE A 230 -10.51 -11.28 -8.98
CA PHE A 230 -9.79 -12.54 -9.23
C PHE A 230 -10.60 -13.78 -8.86
N TYR A 231 -11.35 -13.74 -7.74
CA TYR A 231 -12.15 -14.85 -7.22
C TYR A 231 -13.67 -14.73 -7.43
N GLU A 232 -14.17 -13.75 -8.19
CA GLU A 232 -15.63 -13.53 -8.38
C GLU A 232 -16.35 -14.71 -9.07
N LYS A 233 -15.60 -15.63 -9.69
CA LYS A 233 -16.14 -16.84 -10.32
C LYS A 233 -15.80 -18.10 -9.51
N PRO A 234 -16.51 -18.38 -8.39
CA PRO A 234 -16.19 -19.45 -7.44
C PRO A 234 -16.34 -20.89 -8.00
N LYS A 235 -16.86 -21.07 -9.22
CA LYS A 235 -16.91 -22.38 -9.89
C LYS A 235 -15.63 -22.72 -10.68
N GLU A 236 -14.72 -21.77 -10.85
CA GLU A 236 -13.51 -21.92 -11.67
C GLU A 236 -12.21 -21.88 -10.85
N GLN A 237 -12.27 -21.59 -9.55
CA GLN A 237 -11.08 -21.41 -8.70
C GLN A 237 -11.32 -21.83 -7.23
N ALA A 238 -10.26 -22.24 -6.55
CA ALA A 238 -10.27 -22.48 -5.10
C ALA A 238 -10.54 -21.16 -4.34
N ARG A 239 -11.22 -21.23 -3.19
CA ARG A 239 -11.41 -20.07 -2.30
C ARG A 239 -10.05 -19.52 -1.87
N GLY A 240 -9.73 -18.29 -2.25
CA GLY A 240 -8.55 -17.55 -1.80
C GLY A 240 -8.93 -16.21 -1.16
N ASP A 241 -7.92 -15.52 -0.61
CA ASP A 241 -8.07 -14.22 0.04
C ASP A 241 -7.95 -13.09 -1.00
N LEU A 242 -9.04 -12.32 -1.22
CA LEU A 242 -9.03 -11.15 -2.09
C LEU A 242 -8.07 -10.06 -1.60
N LYS A 243 -7.77 -10.00 -0.29
CA LYS A 243 -6.89 -8.97 0.27
C LYS A 243 -5.54 -8.92 -0.44
N ARG A 244 -4.90 -10.07 -0.66
CA ARG A 244 -3.60 -10.11 -1.35
C ARG A 244 -3.68 -9.70 -2.82
N ARG A 245 -4.72 -10.13 -3.54
CA ARG A 245 -4.92 -9.73 -4.93
C ARG A 245 -5.15 -8.23 -5.04
N ASN A 246 -5.87 -7.68 -4.07
CA ASN A 246 -6.09 -6.26 -3.93
C ASN A 246 -4.80 -5.50 -3.59
N ASP A 247 -4.00 -6.00 -2.66
CA ASP A 247 -2.71 -5.40 -2.32
C ASP A 247 -1.76 -5.41 -3.54
N GLU A 248 -1.81 -6.45 -4.39
CA GLU A 248 -1.06 -6.54 -5.65
C GLU A 248 -1.53 -5.56 -6.73
N ALA A 249 -2.83 -5.33 -6.81
CA ALA A 249 -3.37 -4.31 -7.71
C ALA A 249 -3.07 -2.90 -7.19
N ASP A 250 -3.11 -2.69 -5.86
CA ASP A 250 -2.77 -1.42 -5.21
C ASP A 250 -1.33 -1.01 -5.54
N ILE A 251 -0.37 -1.93 -5.38
CA ILE A 251 1.04 -1.68 -5.71
C ILE A 251 1.26 -1.46 -7.21
N ILE A 252 0.56 -2.17 -8.10
CA ILE A 252 0.63 -1.90 -9.56
C ILE A 252 0.11 -0.49 -9.86
N GLU A 253 -1.08 -0.14 -9.37
CA GLU A 253 -1.67 1.19 -9.55
C GLU A 253 -0.75 2.28 -9.01
N ALA A 254 -0.26 2.14 -7.78
CA ALA A 254 0.67 3.09 -7.14
C ALA A 254 1.95 3.28 -7.95
N THR A 255 2.44 2.22 -8.58
CA THR A 255 3.65 2.26 -9.40
C THR A 255 3.42 2.94 -10.75
N LEU A 256 2.22 2.78 -11.33
CA LEU A 256 1.83 3.38 -12.60
C LEU A 256 1.32 4.82 -12.44
N LEU A 257 1.22 5.29 -11.20
CA LEU A 257 0.33 6.38 -10.86
C LEU A 257 0.84 7.72 -11.42
N LYS A 258 0.02 8.30 -12.29
CA LYS A 258 -0.02 9.74 -12.57
C LYS A 258 -1.03 10.34 -11.59
N CYS A 259 -0.57 11.14 -10.63
CA CYS A 259 -1.49 11.67 -9.63
C CYS A 259 -2.60 12.48 -10.29
N ASN A 260 -3.84 12.06 -10.10
CA ASN A 260 -5.02 12.67 -10.69
C ASN A 260 -5.83 13.50 -9.67
N ARG A 261 -5.27 13.70 -8.47
CA ARG A 261 -5.90 14.38 -7.34
C ARG A 261 -5.28 15.75 -7.11
N SER A 262 -6.06 16.61 -6.46
CA SER A 262 -5.66 17.96 -6.08
C SER A 262 -4.82 17.92 -4.81
N VAL A 263 -3.57 18.39 -4.87
CA VAL A 263 -2.69 18.51 -3.69
C VAL A 263 -1.87 19.81 -3.73
N ASP A 264 -1.57 20.38 -2.56
CA ASP A 264 -0.61 21.49 -2.41
C ASP A 264 0.71 20.93 -1.87
N VAL A 265 1.78 20.98 -2.66
CA VAL A 265 3.09 20.41 -2.30
C VAL A 265 4.16 21.50 -2.29
N VAL A 266 4.85 21.66 -1.17
CA VAL A 266 6.00 22.56 -1.07
C VAL A 266 7.27 21.74 -0.81
N PHE A 267 8.32 22.00 -1.59
CA PHE A 267 9.63 21.41 -1.40
C PHE A 267 10.54 22.34 -0.59
N LEU A 268 11.22 21.78 0.41
CA LEU A 268 12.29 22.44 1.15
C LEU A 268 13.59 21.65 0.96
N LEU A 269 14.47 22.15 0.10
CA LEU A 269 15.71 21.47 -0.26
C LEU A 269 16.91 22.06 0.46
N ASP A 270 17.76 21.19 0.98
CA ASP A 270 19.06 21.58 1.52
C ASP A 270 19.97 22.14 0.40
N GLU A 271 20.67 23.24 0.69
CA GLU A 271 21.73 23.83 -0.13
C GLU A 271 22.98 24.14 0.72
N SER A 272 23.14 23.46 1.86
CA SER A 272 24.25 23.66 2.80
C SER A 272 25.59 23.23 2.23
N GLY A 273 26.68 23.61 2.91
CA GLY A 273 28.05 23.44 2.40
C GLY A 273 28.53 21.99 2.33
N SER A 274 27.81 21.03 2.91
CA SER A 274 28.06 19.59 2.77
C SER A 274 27.73 19.06 1.38
N LEU A 275 26.76 19.69 0.70
CA LEU A 275 26.30 19.28 -0.61
C LEU A 275 27.30 19.60 -1.71
N LYS A 276 27.54 18.63 -2.59
CA LYS A 276 28.23 18.88 -3.85
C LYS A 276 27.24 19.44 -4.86
N LEU A 277 27.74 20.21 -5.82
CA LEU A 277 26.93 20.75 -6.91
C LEU A 277 26.11 19.68 -7.65
N ARG A 278 26.68 18.49 -7.84
CA ARG A 278 26.00 17.34 -8.45
C ARG A 278 24.83 16.85 -7.59
N ASP A 279 25.03 16.72 -6.29
CA ASP A 279 24.02 16.24 -5.34
C ASP A 279 22.84 17.24 -5.24
N PHE A 280 23.14 18.54 -5.26
CA PHE A 280 22.12 19.58 -5.37
C PHE A 280 21.37 19.54 -6.72
N SER A 281 22.10 19.29 -7.82
CA SER A 281 21.47 19.10 -9.14
C SER A 281 20.54 17.89 -9.15
N ASP A 282 20.92 16.79 -8.50
CA ASP A 282 20.08 15.59 -8.36
C ASP A 282 18.83 15.90 -7.52
N SER A 283 18.94 16.74 -6.49
CA SER A 283 17.79 17.24 -5.71
C SER A 283 16.81 18.06 -6.57
N LEU A 284 17.31 18.94 -7.45
CA LEU A 284 16.46 19.68 -8.38
C LEU A 284 15.84 18.78 -9.46
N ASN A 285 16.58 17.76 -9.93
CA ASN A 285 16.05 16.79 -10.89
C ASN A 285 14.93 15.94 -10.29
N PHE A 286 15.07 15.56 -9.02
CA PHE A 286 14.01 14.93 -8.25
C PHE A 286 12.74 15.77 -8.22
N VAL A 287 12.82 17.07 -7.88
CA VAL A 287 11.66 17.98 -7.92
C VAL A 287 11.06 18.07 -9.33
N LYS A 288 11.90 18.18 -10.37
CA LYS A 288 11.43 18.19 -11.77
C LYS A 288 10.67 16.92 -12.12
N ASN A 289 11.22 15.77 -11.78
CA ASN A 289 10.67 14.49 -12.19
C ASN A 289 9.42 14.12 -11.38
N MET A 290 9.35 14.50 -10.11
CA MET A 290 8.10 14.44 -9.34
C MET A 290 7.04 15.37 -9.95
N THR A 291 7.39 16.60 -10.34
CA THR A 291 6.46 17.51 -11.05
C THR A 291 5.95 16.90 -12.36
N LYS A 292 6.79 16.15 -13.09
CA LYS A 292 6.40 15.46 -14.33
C LYS A 292 5.38 14.34 -14.13
N ALA A 293 5.31 13.76 -12.93
CA ALA A 293 4.35 12.71 -12.60
C ALA A 293 2.89 13.24 -12.53
N PHE A 294 2.71 14.58 -12.58
CA PHE A 294 1.42 15.24 -12.63
C PHE A 294 1.17 15.78 -14.05
N PRO A 295 0.20 15.22 -14.79
CA PRO A 295 -0.18 15.68 -16.13
C PRO A 295 -0.64 17.15 -16.15
N ASP A 296 -0.44 17.85 -17.27
CA ASP A 296 -0.80 19.28 -17.39
C ASP A 296 -2.27 19.58 -17.07
N ASP A 297 -3.20 18.69 -17.45
CA ASP A 297 -4.62 18.85 -17.13
C ASP A 297 -4.89 18.81 -15.62
N LYS A 298 -4.03 18.11 -14.85
CA LYS A 298 -4.09 18.00 -13.39
C LYS A 298 -3.34 19.12 -12.66
N LEU A 299 -2.54 19.92 -13.36
CA LEU A 299 -1.91 21.14 -12.83
C LEU A 299 -2.76 22.39 -13.10
N SER A 300 -3.59 22.33 -14.13
CA SER A 300 -4.39 23.46 -14.58
C SER A 300 -5.70 23.65 -13.80
N GLY A 301 -6.23 24.87 -13.83
CA GLY A 301 -7.53 25.20 -13.23
C GLY A 301 -7.52 25.37 -11.72
N LYS A 302 -8.70 25.67 -11.14
CA LYS A 302 -8.83 25.97 -9.70
C LYS A 302 -8.47 24.77 -8.81
N ASN A 303 -8.77 23.56 -9.30
CA ASN A 303 -8.54 22.31 -8.60
C ASN A 303 -7.22 21.63 -9.00
N GLY A 304 -6.34 22.31 -9.75
CA GLY A 304 -5.04 21.76 -10.10
C GLY A 304 -4.15 21.55 -8.86
N THR A 305 -3.17 20.65 -9.00
CA THR A 305 -2.07 20.51 -8.05
C THR A 305 -1.13 21.71 -8.15
N ARG A 306 -0.64 22.19 -7.01
CA ARG A 306 0.21 23.38 -6.91
C ARG A 306 1.54 23.02 -6.26
N PHE A 307 2.62 23.61 -6.76
CA PHE A 307 3.97 23.40 -6.22
C PHE A 307 4.61 24.69 -5.72
N GLY A 308 5.25 24.62 -4.56
CA GLY A 308 6.17 25.62 -4.04
C GLY A 308 7.58 25.04 -3.92
N LEU A 309 8.60 25.89 -4.02
CA LEU A 309 10.00 25.46 -3.83
C LEU A 309 10.80 26.51 -3.08
N SER A 310 11.42 26.06 -2.01
CA SER A 310 12.40 26.81 -1.22
C SER A 310 13.65 25.98 -0.98
N THR A 311 14.77 26.67 -0.80
CA THR A 311 16.04 26.07 -0.35
C THR A 311 16.46 26.63 1.00
N PHE A 312 17.32 25.90 1.72
CA PHE A 312 17.87 26.37 2.98
C PHE A 312 19.33 25.97 3.19
N SER A 313 20.07 26.86 3.85
CA SER A 313 21.38 26.62 4.44
C SER A 313 21.49 27.45 5.72
N SER A 314 22.42 28.41 5.78
CA SER A 314 22.47 29.42 6.84
C SER A 314 21.26 30.37 6.80
N SER A 315 20.63 30.47 5.63
CA SER A 315 19.44 31.27 5.32
C SER A 315 18.44 30.44 4.53
N TYR A 316 17.17 30.81 4.64
CA TYR A 316 16.08 30.33 3.81
C TYR A 316 15.96 31.17 2.53
N ARG A 317 15.54 30.54 1.43
CA ARG A 317 15.27 31.23 0.16
C ARG A 317 14.10 30.58 -0.56
N SER A 318 13.09 31.37 -0.88
CA SER A 318 12.00 30.96 -1.77
C SER A 318 12.33 31.21 -3.24
N HIS A 319 12.01 30.25 -4.10
CA HIS A 319 12.22 30.31 -5.55
C HIS A 319 10.91 30.54 -6.30
N PHE A 320 9.85 29.87 -5.87
CA PHE A 320 8.48 30.12 -6.31
C PHE A 320 7.47 29.59 -5.29
N TYR A 321 6.24 30.05 -5.43
CA TYR A 321 5.10 29.82 -4.56
C TYR A 321 4.00 29.01 -5.27
N LEU A 322 3.07 28.45 -4.49
CA LEU A 322 1.93 27.66 -4.96
C LEU A 322 1.08 28.37 -6.03
N SER A 323 1.03 29.71 -6.01
CA SER A 323 0.26 30.52 -6.96
C SER A 323 1.00 30.86 -8.28
N ASN A 324 2.29 30.57 -8.40
CA ASN A 324 3.09 31.11 -9.51
C ASN A 324 2.87 30.44 -10.87
N TYR A 325 2.60 29.12 -10.91
CA TYR A 325 2.53 28.37 -12.15
C TYR A 325 1.35 27.40 -12.18
N THR A 326 0.87 27.09 -13.39
CA THR A 326 -0.24 26.14 -13.62
C THR A 326 0.04 25.18 -14.79
N LYS A 327 1.25 25.25 -15.35
CA LYS A 327 1.72 24.42 -16.47
C LYS A 327 3.02 23.75 -16.10
N GLN A 328 3.16 22.48 -16.46
CA GLN A 328 4.35 21.71 -16.16
C GLN A 328 5.61 22.36 -16.75
N SER A 329 5.54 22.88 -17.98
CA SER A 329 6.67 23.56 -18.64
C SER A 329 7.24 24.74 -17.83
N ASP A 330 6.36 25.50 -17.18
CA ASP A 330 6.74 26.71 -16.45
C ASP A 330 7.39 26.34 -15.11
N TYR A 331 6.86 25.32 -14.43
CA TYR A 331 7.50 24.72 -13.26
C TYR A 331 8.89 24.19 -13.61
N LEU A 332 9.02 23.36 -14.66
CA LEU A 332 10.29 22.78 -15.06
C LEU A 332 11.34 23.85 -15.41
N SER A 333 10.90 24.93 -16.06
CA SER A 333 11.74 26.08 -16.38
C SER A 333 12.16 26.86 -15.13
N ALA A 334 11.25 27.06 -14.18
CA ALA A 334 11.56 27.72 -12.91
C ALA A 334 12.56 26.93 -12.08
N ILE A 335 12.35 25.61 -11.93
CA ILE A 335 13.27 24.71 -11.22
C ILE A 335 14.65 24.69 -11.91
N GLY A 336 14.68 24.69 -13.24
CA GLY A 336 15.92 24.75 -14.02
C GLY A 336 16.75 26.03 -13.84
N ARG A 337 16.15 27.11 -13.33
CA ARG A 337 16.84 28.38 -13.04
C ARG A 337 17.37 28.48 -11.62
N VAL A 338 17.04 27.52 -10.75
CA VAL A 338 17.54 27.50 -9.38
C VAL A 338 19.03 27.21 -9.39
N SER A 339 19.82 28.14 -8.87
CA SER A 339 21.28 28.04 -8.78
C SER A 339 21.71 27.70 -7.36
N PHE A 340 22.71 26.82 -7.22
CA PHE A 340 23.34 26.54 -5.93
C PHE A 340 23.98 27.81 -5.35
N ALA A 341 23.46 28.30 -4.22
CA ALA A 341 24.13 29.35 -3.47
C ALA A 341 25.39 28.77 -2.78
N SER A 342 26.33 29.62 -2.37
CA SER A 342 27.70 29.22 -1.97
C SER A 342 27.83 28.38 -0.67
N GLY A 343 26.79 27.66 -0.26
CA GLY A 343 26.75 26.81 0.92
C GLY A 343 26.48 27.55 2.23
N GLY A 344 26.60 26.84 3.34
CA GLY A 344 26.33 27.35 4.69
C GLY A 344 26.15 26.25 5.72
N SER A 345 25.74 26.64 6.94
CA SER A 345 25.36 25.70 8.00
C SER A 345 23.97 25.14 7.73
N THR A 346 23.67 23.90 8.12
CA THR A 346 22.34 23.29 7.94
C THR A 346 21.37 23.81 9.01
N ARG A 347 20.75 25.00 8.83
CA ARG A 347 19.79 25.59 9.79
C ARG A 347 18.34 25.21 9.46
N LEU A 348 18.03 23.93 9.59
CA LEU A 348 16.74 23.36 9.22
C LEU A 348 15.61 23.78 10.16
N GLY A 349 15.87 23.92 11.47
CA GLY A 349 14.87 24.37 12.43
C GLY A 349 14.33 25.76 12.10
N ARG A 350 15.24 26.68 11.78
CA ARG A 350 14.90 28.01 11.29
C ARG A 350 14.11 27.95 9.98
N ALA A 351 14.56 27.14 9.02
CA ALA A 351 13.90 27.02 7.73
C ALA A 351 12.44 26.49 7.85
N LEU A 352 12.19 25.56 8.77
CA LEU A 352 10.84 25.08 9.10
C LEU A 352 9.93 26.18 9.67
N GLY A 353 10.48 27.11 10.44
CA GLY A 353 9.73 28.28 10.91
C GLY A 353 9.42 29.29 9.79
N GLU A 354 10.42 29.57 8.94
CA GLU A 354 10.28 30.55 7.86
C GLU A 354 9.35 30.04 6.74
N ILE A 355 9.43 28.75 6.38
CA ILE A 355 8.57 28.18 5.33
C ILE A 355 7.08 28.20 5.68
N LEU A 356 6.73 28.02 6.95
CA LEU A 356 5.35 28.04 7.42
C LEU A 356 4.70 29.41 7.18
N THR A 357 5.45 30.47 7.45
CA THR A 357 4.97 31.86 7.32
C THR A 357 5.15 32.46 5.93
N ASP A 358 5.90 31.81 5.04
CA ASP A 358 6.11 32.25 3.66
C ASP A 358 5.27 31.42 2.67
N GLN A 359 5.55 30.11 2.54
CA GLN A 359 4.97 29.27 1.48
C GLN A 359 3.52 28.84 1.78
N PHE A 360 3.22 28.54 3.04
CA PHE A 360 1.91 28.03 3.46
C PHE A 360 0.95 29.16 3.84
N THR A 361 0.73 30.09 2.91
CA THR A 361 -0.20 31.22 3.09
C THR A 361 -1.16 31.33 1.91
N GLU A 362 -2.40 31.77 2.17
CA GLU A 362 -3.39 31.96 1.10
C GLU A 362 -2.94 32.99 0.06
N GLU A 363 -2.23 34.05 0.48
CA GLU A 363 -1.65 35.05 -0.42
C GLU A 363 -0.65 34.42 -1.41
N ARG A 364 0.08 33.38 -0.98
CA ARG A 364 1.02 32.63 -1.82
C ARG A 364 0.38 31.42 -2.52
N GLY A 365 -0.93 31.27 -2.43
CA GLY A 365 -1.71 30.29 -3.18
C GLY A 365 -2.02 28.99 -2.44
N LEU A 366 -1.79 28.92 -1.13
CA LEU A 366 -2.33 27.83 -0.32
C LEU A 366 -3.87 27.86 -0.38
N ARG A 367 -4.52 26.70 -0.51
CA ARG A 367 -5.98 26.64 -0.47
C ARG A 367 -6.52 26.71 0.97
N PRO A 368 -7.68 27.36 1.17
CA PRO A 368 -8.37 27.34 2.46
C PRO A 368 -8.60 25.91 2.96
N GLU A 369 -8.61 25.73 4.28
CA GLU A 369 -8.80 24.41 4.89
C GLU A 369 -10.10 23.76 4.40
N VAL A 370 -11.19 24.53 4.37
CA VAL A 370 -12.52 24.07 3.92
C VAL A 370 -12.52 23.36 2.56
N ASP A 371 -11.58 23.63 1.64
CA ASP A 371 -11.56 23.02 0.29
C ASP A 371 -11.22 21.51 0.31
N GLY A 372 -10.70 20.98 1.42
CA GLY A 372 -10.44 19.54 1.54
C GLY A 372 -9.17 19.06 0.86
N VAL A 373 -8.26 19.96 0.48
CA VAL A 373 -7.03 19.62 -0.24
C VAL A 373 -5.89 19.28 0.74
N PRO A 374 -5.18 18.15 0.57
CA PRO A 374 -3.99 17.84 1.35
C PRO A 374 -2.89 18.89 1.15
N ARG A 375 -2.21 19.23 2.24
CA ARG A 375 -1.09 20.18 2.29
C ARG A 375 0.16 19.44 2.70
N ILE A 376 1.19 19.48 1.88
CA ILE A 376 2.36 18.63 2.02
C ILE A 376 3.63 19.46 1.98
N LEU A 377 4.51 19.22 2.96
CA LEU A 377 5.88 19.70 2.96
C LEU A 377 6.83 18.51 2.74
N ILE A 378 7.65 18.57 1.69
CA ILE A 378 8.71 17.59 1.45
C ILE A 378 10.05 18.23 1.78
N VAL A 379 10.68 17.75 2.85
CA VAL A 379 12.00 18.19 3.31
C VAL A 379 13.05 17.21 2.79
N LEU A 380 14.09 17.72 2.12
CA LEU A 380 15.23 16.93 1.67
C LEU A 380 16.52 17.49 2.29
N THR A 381 17.27 16.66 3.03
CA THR A 381 18.54 17.07 3.67
C THR A 381 19.62 16.01 3.58
N ASP A 382 20.88 16.45 3.49
CA ASP A 382 22.06 15.57 3.43
C ASP A 382 22.85 15.52 4.75
N GLY A 383 22.41 16.30 5.73
CA GLY A 383 23.21 16.62 6.91
C GLY A 383 22.40 16.72 8.20
N LYS A 384 23.12 16.74 9.31
CA LYS A 384 22.55 17.00 10.63
C LYS A 384 22.23 18.49 10.77
N ALA A 385 21.01 18.81 11.18
CA ALA A 385 20.64 20.19 11.50
C ALA A 385 21.48 20.73 12.67
N THR A 386 21.89 21.99 12.54
CA THR A 386 22.74 22.72 13.50
C THR A 386 21.95 23.50 14.55
N ASP A 387 20.63 23.47 14.44
CA ASP A 387 19.63 24.06 15.32
C ASP A 387 18.55 23.02 15.70
N SER A 388 17.66 23.39 16.63
CA SER A 388 16.57 22.50 17.07
C SER A 388 15.45 22.46 16.03
N VAL A 389 15.05 21.26 15.62
CA VAL A 389 14.01 21.03 14.61
C VAL A 389 12.65 20.70 15.20
N SER A 390 12.60 20.14 16.41
CA SER A 390 11.40 19.50 16.96
C SER A 390 10.23 20.49 17.18
N ILE A 391 10.49 21.69 17.73
CA ILE A 391 9.43 22.71 17.93
C ILE A 391 8.96 23.29 16.58
N PRO A 392 9.85 23.76 15.69
CA PRO A 392 9.44 24.23 14.36
C PRO A 392 8.66 23.18 13.55
N ALA A 393 9.09 21.92 13.55
CA ALA A 393 8.39 20.83 12.87
C ALA A 393 6.99 20.59 13.45
N LYS A 394 6.88 20.63 14.78
CA LYS A 394 5.58 20.53 15.46
C LYS A 394 4.66 21.67 15.03
N ASN A 395 5.14 22.91 14.97
CA ASN A 395 4.33 24.05 14.54
C ASN A 395 3.82 23.88 13.10
N VAL A 396 4.64 23.33 12.19
CA VAL A 396 4.19 23.01 10.83
C VAL A 396 3.09 21.94 10.86
N SER A 397 3.28 20.86 11.63
CA SER A 397 2.30 19.77 11.73
C SER A 397 0.99 20.20 12.39
N ASP A 398 1.04 21.13 13.34
CA ASP A 398 -0.14 21.68 14.02
C ASP A 398 -1.06 22.48 13.05
N GLU A 399 -0.52 22.97 11.93
CA GLU A 399 -1.25 23.68 10.85
C GLU A 399 -1.80 22.71 9.77
N ASN A 400 -1.99 21.44 10.13
CA ASN A 400 -2.49 20.35 9.28
C ASN A 400 -1.64 20.13 8.00
N ILE A 401 -0.34 20.46 8.05
CA ILE A 401 0.62 20.19 6.97
C ILE A 401 1.30 18.86 7.25
N VAL A 402 1.18 17.93 6.29
CA VAL A 402 1.87 16.64 6.36
C VAL A 402 3.32 16.80 5.92
N VAL A 403 4.26 16.49 6.80
CA VAL A 403 5.68 16.62 6.55
C VAL A 403 6.30 15.26 6.21
N TYR A 404 6.90 15.21 5.03
CA TYR A 404 7.74 14.14 4.52
C TYR A 404 9.21 14.52 4.71
N ALA A 405 9.98 13.69 5.41
CA ALA A 405 11.39 13.96 5.70
C ALA A 405 12.29 12.94 4.99
N ILE A 406 13.08 13.42 4.02
CA ILE A 406 13.99 12.62 3.21
C ILE A 406 15.43 12.95 3.60
N GLY A 407 16.14 11.96 4.14
CA GLY A 407 17.56 12.03 4.44
C GLY A 407 18.39 11.32 3.39
N VAL A 408 19.45 11.95 2.90
CA VAL A 408 20.41 11.33 1.97
C VAL A 408 21.82 11.31 2.56
N GLY A 409 22.36 10.12 2.82
CA GLY A 409 23.72 9.99 3.36
C GLY A 409 23.88 10.47 4.80
N GLY A 410 24.42 11.68 5.01
CA GLY A 410 24.92 12.19 6.30
C GLY A 410 23.88 12.74 7.28
N TYR A 411 22.62 12.37 7.12
CA TYR A 411 21.50 12.86 7.93
C TYR A 411 21.51 12.27 9.36
N ASN A 412 20.69 12.87 10.24
CA ASN A 412 20.41 12.31 11.56
C ASN A 412 18.99 11.73 11.61
N LEU A 413 18.86 10.41 11.84
CA LEU A 413 17.57 9.73 11.80
C LEU A 413 16.57 10.26 12.84
N GLU A 414 17.00 10.55 14.06
CA GLU A 414 16.12 11.11 15.10
C GLU A 414 15.59 12.49 14.71
N GLN A 415 16.42 13.34 14.11
CA GLN A 415 15.95 14.64 13.58
C GLN A 415 14.94 14.45 12.44
N LEU A 416 15.12 13.47 11.55
CA LEU A 416 14.12 13.21 10.51
C LEU A 416 12.79 12.74 11.10
N LYS A 417 12.82 11.89 12.14
CA LYS A 417 11.64 11.45 12.87
C LYS A 417 10.93 12.59 13.59
N ASP A 418 11.69 13.53 14.16
CA ASP A 418 11.15 14.75 14.76
C ASP A 418 10.50 15.70 13.74
N ILE A 419 10.95 15.65 12.48
CA ILE A 419 10.47 16.53 11.40
C ILE A 419 9.22 15.96 10.73
N ALA A 420 9.22 14.66 10.44
CA ALA A 420 8.14 13.99 9.75
C ALA A 420 6.87 13.92 10.59
N SER A 421 5.70 14.04 9.96
CA SER A 421 4.42 13.93 10.69
C SER A 421 4.11 12.50 11.16
N SER A 422 4.78 11.49 10.59
CA SER A 422 4.68 10.08 10.94
C SER A 422 6.01 9.37 10.63
N GLU A 423 6.32 8.27 11.30
CA GLU A 423 7.48 7.44 10.95
C GLU A 423 7.38 6.86 9.52
N SER A 424 6.15 6.69 9.00
CA SER A 424 5.91 6.30 7.60
C SER A 424 6.30 7.38 6.58
N HIS A 425 6.51 8.62 7.01
CA HIS A 425 6.92 9.75 6.16
C HIS A 425 8.42 10.04 6.26
N VAL A 426 9.18 9.17 6.93
CA VAL A 426 10.64 9.23 6.98
C VAL A 426 11.24 8.33 5.91
N TYR A 427 12.02 8.92 5.02
CA TYR A 427 12.71 8.21 3.96
C TYR A 427 14.21 8.40 4.08
N THR A 428 14.95 7.30 3.95
CA THR A 428 16.40 7.29 4.08
C THR A 428 17.04 6.70 2.84
N LEU A 429 17.92 7.47 2.22
CA LEU A 429 18.63 7.10 1.01
C LEU A 429 20.13 7.12 1.26
N SER A 430 20.84 6.21 0.61
CA SER A 430 22.30 6.15 0.70
C SER A 430 22.97 7.19 -0.20
N THR A 431 22.37 7.47 -1.37
CA THR A 431 22.92 8.39 -2.38
C THR A 431 21.81 9.18 -3.09
N PHE A 432 22.14 10.36 -3.59
CA PHE A 432 21.21 11.22 -4.34
C PHE A 432 20.65 10.57 -5.61
N THR A 433 21.42 9.67 -6.22
CA THR A 433 20.96 8.90 -7.40
C THR A 433 19.76 8.00 -7.11
N GLN A 434 19.49 7.68 -5.83
CA GLN A 434 18.31 6.90 -5.43
C GLN A 434 17.03 7.74 -5.34
N LEU A 435 17.11 9.08 -5.45
CA LEU A 435 15.92 9.93 -5.44
C LEU A 435 15.02 9.66 -6.63
N GLU A 436 15.59 9.53 -7.84
CA GLU A 436 14.85 9.18 -9.07
C GLU A 436 14.00 7.93 -8.91
N ILE A 437 14.60 7.00 -8.22
CA ILE A 437 14.11 5.67 -7.97
C ILE A 437 12.98 5.68 -6.91
N PHE A 438 12.80 6.77 -6.18
CA PHE A 438 11.81 6.90 -5.12
C PHE A 438 10.60 7.78 -5.53
N ILE A 439 10.62 8.33 -6.75
CA ILE A 439 9.63 9.31 -7.21
C ILE A 439 8.22 8.73 -7.27
N SER A 440 8.03 7.52 -7.79
CA SER A 440 6.72 6.89 -7.92
C SER A 440 6.05 6.69 -6.56
N THR A 441 6.79 6.09 -5.62
CA THR A 441 6.36 5.90 -4.23
C THR A 441 5.97 7.22 -3.59
N LEU A 442 6.83 8.24 -3.65
CA LEU A 442 6.51 9.52 -3.01
C LEU A 442 5.36 10.22 -3.70
N THR A 443 5.28 10.15 -5.04
CA THR A 443 4.15 10.71 -5.79
C THR A 443 2.85 10.04 -5.38
N ALA A 444 2.82 8.71 -5.25
CA ALA A 444 1.64 7.97 -4.80
C ALA A 444 1.28 8.33 -3.35
N SER A 445 2.22 8.22 -2.40
CA SER A 445 1.98 8.60 -1.00
C SER A 445 1.41 10.01 -0.88
N THR A 446 2.02 10.98 -1.56
CA THR A 446 1.56 12.38 -1.52
C THR A 446 0.22 12.61 -2.23
N CYS A 447 -0.08 11.86 -3.29
CA CYS A 447 -1.34 11.98 -4.02
C CYS A 447 -2.56 11.48 -3.23
N TYR A 448 -2.35 10.43 -2.43
CA TYR A 448 -3.39 9.78 -1.64
C TYR A 448 -3.35 10.15 -0.16
N GLU A 449 -2.41 11.00 0.25
CA GLU A 449 -2.24 11.45 1.64
C GLU A 449 -3.59 11.93 2.20
N PRO A 450 -4.10 11.31 3.28
CA PRO A 450 -5.34 11.73 3.87
C PRO A 450 -5.17 13.12 4.44
N ARG A 451 -6.07 14.04 4.08
CA ARG A 451 -6.05 15.37 4.70
C ARG A 451 -6.36 15.23 6.20
N PRO A 452 -5.47 15.67 7.11
CA PRO A 452 -5.81 15.78 8.53
C PRO A 452 -6.95 16.78 8.71
N ALA A 453 -8.00 16.36 9.41
CA ALA A 453 -9.21 17.13 9.65
C ALA A 453 -9.48 17.27 11.16
N PRO A 454 -9.50 18.50 11.70
CA PRO A 454 -10.01 18.79 13.03
C PRO A 454 -11.48 18.41 13.19
N LEU A 455 -11.87 18.12 14.43
CA LEU A 455 -13.27 17.93 14.78
C LEU A 455 -14.03 19.26 14.77
N ASN A 456 -15.30 19.24 14.37
CA ASN A 456 -16.19 20.38 14.18
C ASN A 456 -15.75 21.32 13.04
N GLU A 457 -14.82 20.91 12.19
CA GLU A 457 -14.55 21.61 10.94
C GLU A 457 -15.46 21.09 9.84
N THR A 458 -16.10 22.02 9.13
CA THR A 458 -16.86 21.73 7.93
C THR A 458 -15.95 21.80 6.72
N ILE A 459 -15.86 20.71 5.97
CA ILE A 459 -15.09 20.61 4.73
C ILE A 459 -16.06 20.55 3.56
N ILE A 460 -15.88 21.42 2.57
CA ILE A 460 -16.64 21.45 1.32
C ILE A 460 -15.69 21.04 0.20
N THR A 461 -15.99 19.94 -0.48
CA THR A 461 -15.12 19.48 -1.55
C THR A 461 -15.90 18.87 -2.70
N ASN A 462 -15.23 18.77 -3.85
CA ASN A 462 -15.80 18.22 -5.07
C ASN A 462 -15.06 16.95 -5.44
N VAL A 463 -15.81 15.93 -5.81
CA VAL A 463 -15.25 14.64 -6.24
C VAL A 463 -15.81 14.32 -7.61
N ALA A 464 -14.89 14.15 -8.57
CA ALA A 464 -15.23 13.71 -9.91
C ALA A 464 -15.63 12.23 -9.90
N GLU A 465 -16.22 11.76 -11.00
CA GLU A 465 -16.50 10.34 -11.19
C GLU A 465 -15.19 9.55 -11.10
N ASP A 466 -15.23 8.41 -10.41
CA ASP A 466 -14.07 7.53 -10.17
C ASP A 466 -12.93 8.17 -9.36
N ALA A 467 -13.14 9.33 -8.73
CA ALA A 467 -12.18 9.96 -7.82
C ALA A 467 -12.55 9.73 -6.34
N TYR A 468 -11.55 9.79 -5.45
CA TYR A 468 -11.72 9.50 -4.02
C TYR A 468 -11.04 10.56 -3.17
N GLN A 469 -11.74 11.31 -2.32
CA GLN A 469 -11.10 12.18 -1.33
C GLN A 469 -10.86 11.43 -0.02
N TYR A 470 -9.68 11.61 0.57
CA TYR A 470 -9.26 10.94 1.81
C TYR A 470 -9.08 11.95 2.94
N PHE A 471 -9.59 11.59 4.11
CA PHE A 471 -9.57 12.38 5.33
C PHE A 471 -9.11 11.54 6.50
N SER A 472 -8.46 12.17 7.47
CA SER A 472 -8.09 11.53 8.72
C SER A 472 -8.54 12.38 9.91
N TYR A 473 -9.24 11.75 10.86
CA TYR A 473 -9.75 12.38 12.08
C TYR A 473 -9.07 11.78 13.30
N LYS A 474 -8.63 12.63 14.24
CA LYS A 474 -8.10 12.19 15.53
C LYS A 474 -9.21 12.25 16.57
N VAL A 475 -9.52 11.11 17.17
CA VAL A 475 -10.69 10.94 18.06
C VAL A 475 -10.27 10.31 19.38
N LYS A 476 -10.88 10.72 20.50
CA LYS A 476 -10.62 10.06 21.80
C LYS A 476 -11.15 8.63 21.81
N PRO A 477 -10.48 7.67 22.46
CA PRO A 477 -10.96 6.29 22.59
C PRO A 477 -12.31 6.16 23.30
N SER A 478 -12.68 7.17 24.11
CA SER A 478 -13.94 7.25 24.85
C SER A 478 -15.07 7.92 24.08
N SER A 479 -14.85 8.35 22.83
CA SER A 479 -15.83 9.09 22.01
C SER A 479 -15.99 8.45 20.62
N ASN A 480 -17.21 8.42 20.11
CA ASN A 480 -17.48 8.00 18.74
C ASN A 480 -17.15 9.14 17.77
N LEU A 481 -16.72 8.80 16.56
CA LEU A 481 -16.64 9.77 15.46
C LEU A 481 -17.97 9.81 14.73
N GLU A 482 -18.60 10.98 14.76
CA GLU A 482 -19.79 11.29 13.99
C GLU A 482 -19.38 12.01 12.70
N ILE A 483 -19.63 11.41 11.54
CA ILE A 483 -19.37 11.99 10.23
C ILE A 483 -20.70 12.41 9.59
N ASN A 484 -20.90 13.71 9.45
CA ASN A 484 -22.07 14.28 8.81
C ASN A 484 -21.76 14.57 7.35
N VAL A 485 -22.38 13.81 6.43
CA VAL A 485 -22.22 14.01 4.98
C VAL A 485 -23.51 14.55 4.37
N VAL A 486 -23.39 15.70 3.73
CA VAL A 486 -24.46 16.36 2.97
C VAL A 486 -24.06 16.35 1.50
N ASP A 487 -24.80 15.56 0.70
CA ASP A 487 -24.70 15.60 -0.76
C ASP A 487 -25.33 16.90 -1.26
N LEU A 488 -24.52 17.74 -1.91
CA LEU A 488 -25.00 18.96 -2.55
C LEU A 488 -25.43 18.69 -3.99
N SER A 489 -24.80 17.70 -4.65
CA SER A 489 -25.10 17.22 -6.00
C SER A 489 -24.57 15.79 -6.20
N GLY A 490 -25.18 15.01 -7.10
CA GLY A 490 -24.72 13.66 -7.43
C GLY A 490 -25.08 12.60 -6.38
N SER A 491 -24.37 11.48 -6.40
CA SER A 491 -24.46 10.42 -5.40
C SER A 491 -23.07 10.16 -4.81
N THR A 492 -23.05 9.78 -3.53
CA THR A 492 -21.84 9.67 -2.71
C THR A 492 -21.79 8.31 -2.02
N THR A 493 -20.60 7.69 -2.00
CA THR A 493 -20.31 6.57 -1.12
C THR A 493 -19.20 6.95 -0.14
N VAL A 494 -19.36 6.55 1.11
CA VAL A 494 -18.39 6.79 2.19
C VAL A 494 -17.78 5.47 2.62
N TYR A 495 -16.45 5.41 2.67
CA TYR A 495 -15.70 4.28 3.21
C TYR A 495 -14.95 4.73 4.47
N VAL A 496 -14.90 3.87 5.47
CA VAL A 496 -14.27 4.16 6.76
C VAL A 496 -13.34 3.03 7.12
N SER A 497 -12.12 3.34 7.56
CA SER A 497 -11.22 2.36 8.16
C SER A 497 -10.51 2.93 9.39
N ARG A 498 -10.25 2.08 10.37
CA ARG A 498 -9.45 2.41 11.56
C ARG A 498 -7.96 2.11 11.36
N THR A 499 -7.61 1.36 10.33
CA THR A 499 -6.24 0.88 10.10
C THR A 499 -5.70 1.39 8.77
N ASN A 500 -6.53 1.43 7.74
CA ASN A 500 -6.11 1.82 6.39
C ASN A 500 -6.25 3.34 6.19
N PRO A 501 -5.16 4.07 5.88
CA PRO A 501 -5.23 5.49 5.55
C PRO A 501 -6.03 5.82 4.28
N HIS A 502 -6.22 4.85 3.39
CA HIS A 502 -6.90 5.01 2.12
C HIS A 502 -8.07 4.02 1.97
N PRO A 503 -9.11 4.08 2.83
CA PRO A 503 -10.22 3.12 2.72
C PRO A 503 -10.92 3.26 1.36
N TYR A 504 -11.30 2.14 0.73
CA TYR A 504 -11.96 2.10 -0.59
C TYR A 504 -12.82 0.84 -0.70
N GLU A 505 -13.49 0.62 -1.85
CA GLU A 505 -14.48 -0.44 -2.12
C GLU A 505 -14.22 -1.87 -1.58
N TYR A 506 -12.98 -2.27 -1.37
CA TYR A 506 -12.61 -3.62 -0.92
C TYR A 506 -11.71 -3.64 0.34
N ASP A 507 -11.43 -2.48 0.95
CA ASP A 507 -10.62 -2.37 2.17
C ASP A 507 -11.16 -1.24 3.07
N TYR A 508 -12.27 -1.53 3.72
CA TYR A 508 -12.91 -0.68 4.71
C TYR A 508 -13.38 -1.52 5.90
N ASP A 509 -13.47 -0.88 7.06
CA ASP A 509 -14.20 -1.43 8.19
C ASP A 509 -15.72 -1.27 7.96
N ILE A 510 -16.12 -0.16 7.33
CA ILE A 510 -17.52 0.20 7.12
C ILE A 510 -17.71 0.93 5.78
N VAL A 511 -18.79 0.62 5.07
CA VAL A 511 -19.24 1.31 3.84
C VAL A 511 -20.65 1.85 3.99
N TYR A 512 -20.90 3.03 3.41
CA TYR A 512 -22.21 3.64 3.36
C TYR A 512 -22.49 4.28 2.01
N ASP A 513 -23.51 3.75 1.32
CA ASP A 513 -24.07 4.37 0.11
C ASP A 513 -25.10 5.46 0.52
N LEU A 514 -24.90 6.68 0.03
CA LEU A 514 -25.74 7.85 0.25
C LEU A 514 -26.63 8.18 -0.94
N SER A 515 -26.50 7.48 -2.07
CA SER A 515 -27.22 7.71 -3.34
C SER A 515 -28.75 7.78 -3.22
N THR A 516 -29.30 7.24 -2.14
CA THR A 516 -30.74 7.17 -1.87
C THR A 516 -31.23 8.08 -0.74
N GLN A 517 -30.36 8.84 -0.08
CA GLN A 517 -30.73 9.62 1.12
C GLN A 517 -29.98 10.95 1.24
N THR A 518 -30.72 12.05 1.45
CA THR A 518 -30.13 13.35 1.78
C THR A 518 -29.83 13.45 3.28
N ASN A 519 -28.61 13.82 3.66
CA ASN A 519 -28.13 14.09 5.05
C ASN A 519 -28.06 12.86 5.96
N LYS A 520 -26.97 12.09 5.88
CA LYS A 520 -26.68 11.01 6.82
C LYS A 520 -25.62 11.41 7.85
N ILE A 521 -25.90 11.00 9.09
CA ILE A 521 -24.95 10.95 10.19
C ILE A 521 -24.37 9.55 10.22
N ILE A 522 -23.05 9.39 10.07
CA ILE A 522 -22.34 8.12 10.19
C ILE A 522 -21.61 8.12 11.53
N VAL A 523 -22.00 7.25 12.46
CA VAL A 523 -21.35 7.12 13.77
C VAL A 523 -20.41 5.92 13.74
N ILE A 524 -19.14 6.14 14.08
CA ILE A 524 -18.07 5.14 14.08
C ILE A 524 -17.51 5.05 15.50
N SER A 525 -17.64 3.88 16.13
CA SER A 525 -17.05 3.66 17.45
C SER A 525 -15.53 3.40 17.33
N PRO A 526 -14.68 3.95 18.20
CA PRO A 526 -13.32 3.46 18.34
C PRO A 526 -13.36 2.04 18.95
N ILE A 527 -12.91 1.02 18.21
CA ILE A 527 -12.87 -0.35 18.75
C ILE A 527 -11.91 -0.39 19.94
N ILE A 528 -12.42 -0.66 21.13
CA ILE A 528 -11.60 -0.96 22.31
C ILE A 528 -11.02 -2.36 22.10
N ALA A 529 -9.69 -2.49 22.05
CA ALA A 529 -9.05 -3.79 22.06
C ALA A 529 -9.49 -4.56 23.32
N VAL A 530 -9.92 -5.81 23.11
CA VAL A 530 -10.61 -6.75 24.03
C VAL A 530 -10.44 -6.51 25.55
N PRO A 531 -11.53 -6.57 26.35
CA PRO A 531 -11.53 -6.39 27.80
C PRO A 531 -10.95 -7.60 28.52
N ASN A 532 -9.65 -7.62 28.79
CA ASN A 532 -9.11 -8.50 29.85
C ASN A 532 -7.86 -8.00 30.56
N THR A 533 -7.42 -6.78 30.29
CA THR A 533 -6.41 -6.10 31.10
C THR A 533 -7.10 -5.08 31.97
N LYS A 534 -6.89 -5.15 33.30
CA LYS A 534 -7.23 -4.06 34.23
C LYS A 534 -6.34 -2.87 33.91
N VAL A 535 -6.63 -2.14 32.84
CA VAL A 535 -5.91 -0.92 32.47
C VAL A 535 -6.39 0.21 33.36
N LYS A 536 -5.46 0.89 34.03
CA LYS A 536 -5.74 2.13 34.76
C LYS A 536 -6.25 3.17 33.76
N ARG A 537 -7.55 3.47 33.81
CA ARG A 537 -8.31 4.39 32.92
C ARG A 537 -7.77 5.83 32.76
N SER A 538 -6.69 6.24 33.42
CA SER A 538 -6.32 7.66 33.51
C SER A 538 -5.22 8.13 32.54
N ALA A 539 -4.45 7.23 31.92
CA ALA A 539 -3.40 7.62 30.97
C ALA A 539 -3.79 7.43 29.49
N ASP A 540 -4.73 6.51 29.23
CA ASP A 540 -5.14 6.13 27.87
C ASP A 540 -6.17 7.10 27.25
N ASP A 541 -6.85 7.91 28.08
CA ASP A 541 -7.87 8.89 27.64
C ASP A 541 -7.25 10.13 26.95
N GLN A 542 -5.92 10.30 27.02
CA GLN A 542 -5.19 11.32 26.25
C GLN A 542 -4.69 10.81 24.89
N LEU A 543 -4.70 9.50 24.64
CA LEU A 543 -4.17 8.93 23.40
C LEU A 543 -5.26 8.97 22.31
N THR A 544 -5.22 9.96 21.43
CA THR A 544 -6.14 10.01 20.28
C THR A 544 -5.86 8.88 19.29
N ARG A 545 -6.91 8.38 18.63
CA ARG A 545 -6.82 7.38 17.57
C ARG A 545 -7.19 7.98 16.23
N GLN A 546 -6.47 7.57 15.20
CA GLN A 546 -6.75 7.98 13.83
C GLN A 546 -7.91 7.13 13.27
N ILE A 547 -8.90 7.79 12.70
CA ILE A 547 -9.92 7.16 11.86
C ILE A 547 -9.81 7.79 10.48
N TYR A 548 -9.80 6.94 9.46
CA TYR A 548 -9.68 7.35 8.08
C TYR A 548 -11.03 7.22 7.40
N VAL A 549 -11.37 8.24 6.62
CA VAL A 549 -12.62 8.32 5.89
C VAL A 549 -12.29 8.67 4.46
N SER A 550 -12.84 7.93 3.51
CA SER A 550 -12.84 8.33 2.12
C SER A 550 -14.25 8.50 1.61
N VAL A 551 -14.37 9.33 0.59
CA VAL A 551 -15.63 9.70 -0.04
C VAL A 551 -15.42 9.68 -1.55
N THR A 552 -16.36 9.04 -2.25
CA THR A 552 -16.34 8.86 -3.70
C THR A 552 -17.65 9.34 -4.31
N SER A 553 -17.63 9.61 -5.62
CA SER A 553 -18.83 9.88 -6.40
C SER A 553 -18.93 9.03 -7.65
N ASP A 554 -20.17 8.66 -7.98
CA ASP A 554 -20.57 8.08 -9.25
C ASP A 554 -20.88 9.14 -10.33
N THR A 555 -20.68 10.43 -10.04
CA THR A 555 -20.87 11.52 -11.01
C THR A 555 -19.70 12.49 -11.03
N ASN A 556 -19.47 13.09 -12.20
CA ASN A 556 -18.46 14.14 -12.37
C ASN A 556 -18.83 15.50 -11.75
N SER A 557 -19.98 15.60 -11.07
CA SER A 557 -20.53 16.86 -10.57
C SER A 557 -20.78 16.87 -9.06
N ALA A 558 -20.34 15.84 -8.32
CA ALA A 558 -20.67 15.76 -6.91
C ALA A 558 -19.84 16.73 -6.07
N SER A 559 -20.58 17.47 -5.26
CA SER A 559 -20.07 18.34 -4.23
C SER A 559 -20.69 17.91 -2.92
N PHE A 560 -19.90 17.82 -1.86
CA PHE A 560 -20.42 17.45 -0.56
C PHE A 560 -19.77 18.27 0.55
N ARG A 561 -20.50 18.31 1.65
CA ARG A 561 -20.03 18.86 2.91
C ARG A 561 -19.84 17.72 3.90
N ILE A 562 -18.64 17.57 4.44
CA ILE A 562 -18.30 16.60 5.48
C ILE A 562 -17.89 17.33 6.76
N GLU A 563 -18.42 16.89 7.89
CA GLU A 563 -18.05 17.38 9.22
C GLU A 563 -17.85 16.19 10.16
N GLY A 564 -16.73 16.19 10.90
CA GLY A 564 -16.43 15.16 11.90
C GLY A 564 -16.62 15.70 13.31
N ASN A 565 -17.46 15.07 14.13
CA ASN A 565 -17.74 15.48 15.51
C ASN A 565 -17.43 14.35 16.50
N GLU A 566 -17.05 14.71 17.73
CA GLU A 566 -17.01 13.76 18.84
C GLU A 566 -18.43 13.57 19.36
N CYS A 567 -18.99 12.36 19.22
CA CYS A 567 -20.23 12.02 19.89
C CYS A 567 -19.98 11.14 21.13
N ASN A 568 -20.66 11.48 22.22
CA ASN A 568 -20.69 10.65 23.42
C ASN A 568 -21.27 9.26 23.08
N PRO A 569 -20.57 8.15 23.39
CA PRO A 569 -21.06 6.80 23.08
C PRO A 569 -22.38 6.44 23.77
N LEU A 570 -22.75 7.13 24.86
CA LEU A 570 -24.06 6.98 25.51
C LEU A 570 -25.21 7.58 24.69
N ASN A 571 -24.89 8.54 23.81
CA ASN A 571 -25.87 9.33 23.07
C ASN A 571 -25.92 8.99 21.57
N CYS A 572 -24.85 8.42 21.01
CA CYS A 572 -24.81 7.98 19.63
C CYS A 572 -24.51 6.49 19.52
N THR A 573 -25.35 5.78 18.78
CA THR A 573 -25.16 4.36 18.44
C THR A 573 -24.41 4.26 17.12
N GLU A 574 -23.46 3.32 17.02
CA GLU A 574 -22.74 3.02 15.78
C GLU A 574 -23.72 2.69 14.64
N GLY A 575 -23.47 3.23 13.44
CA GLY A 575 -24.36 3.10 12.29
C GLY A 575 -24.82 4.45 11.74
N THR A 576 -25.88 4.42 10.92
CA THR A 576 -26.40 5.64 10.26
C THR A 576 -27.68 6.16 10.90
N ASN A 577 -27.75 7.47 11.15
CA ASN A 577 -28.97 8.17 11.54
C ASN A 577 -29.31 9.25 10.49
N GLN A 578 -30.60 9.50 10.27
CA GLN A 578 -31.05 10.66 9.48
C GLN A 578 -31.17 11.88 10.41
N MET A 579 -30.61 13.02 9.99
CA MET A 579 -30.90 14.29 10.65
C MET A 579 -32.40 14.59 10.54
N PRO A 580 -33.09 14.99 11.63
CA PRO A 580 -34.39 15.62 11.53
C PRO A 580 -34.25 16.84 10.61
N THR A 581 -34.97 16.88 9.49
CA THR A 581 -35.01 18.04 8.60
C THR A 581 -35.66 19.22 9.32
N THR A 582 -34.89 19.98 10.09
CA THR A 582 -35.27 21.33 10.49
C THR A 582 -35.05 22.26 9.29
N GLN A 583 -35.96 23.23 9.14
CA GLN A 583 -36.24 24.08 7.96
C GLN A 583 -35.03 24.60 7.16
N PRO A 584 -35.22 24.93 5.86
CA PRO A 584 -34.13 25.28 4.95
C PRO A 584 -33.33 26.50 5.42
N PRO A 585 -32.03 26.59 5.06
CA PRO A 585 -31.15 27.66 5.51
C PRO A 585 -31.63 29.01 5.01
N THR A 586 -31.90 29.93 5.94
CA THR A 586 -32.10 31.34 5.64
C THR A 586 -30.81 31.90 5.03
N THR A 587 -30.90 32.31 3.77
CA THR A 587 -29.89 33.09 3.07
C THR A 587 -29.59 34.38 3.83
N HIS A 588 -28.40 34.49 4.43
CA HIS A 588 -27.84 35.78 4.79
C HIS A 588 -26.95 36.26 3.64
N LEU A 589 -27.52 37.12 2.78
CA LEU A 589 -26.76 38.15 2.07
C LEU A 589 -27.10 39.52 2.68
N PRO A 590 -26.14 40.47 2.68
CA PRO A 590 -26.32 41.73 3.38
C PRO A 590 -27.33 42.65 2.68
N THR A 591 -27.98 43.42 3.52
CA THR A 591 -29.13 44.28 3.29
C THR A 591 -28.87 45.35 2.22
N THR A 592 -29.76 45.48 1.24
CA THR A 592 -29.99 46.76 0.54
C THR A 592 -31.48 46.93 0.24
N GLN A 593 -31.92 48.18 0.33
CA GLN A 593 -33.29 48.62 0.59
C GLN A 593 -34.28 48.42 -0.58
N ARG A 594 -35.56 48.23 -0.19
CA ARG A 594 -36.85 48.58 -0.84
C ARG A 594 -36.85 48.88 -2.36
N SER A 595 -37.71 48.19 -3.13
CA SER A 595 -39.12 48.61 -3.35
C SER A 595 -39.91 47.62 -4.25
N THR A 596 -41.14 47.30 -3.81
CA THR A 596 -42.41 47.09 -4.55
C THR A 596 -42.54 46.13 -5.76
N THR A 597 -43.36 45.09 -5.54
CA THR A 597 -44.54 44.60 -6.33
C THR A 597 -44.36 44.35 -7.84
N ILE A 598 -44.65 43.16 -8.39
CA ILE A 598 -45.98 42.72 -8.87
C ILE A 598 -45.97 41.21 -9.21
N SER A 599 -47.08 40.54 -8.88
CA SER A 599 -47.48 39.18 -9.22
C SER A 599 -47.68 38.93 -10.73
N ALA A 600 -47.39 37.71 -11.20
CA ALA A 600 -48.21 37.06 -12.23
C ALA A 600 -48.04 35.53 -12.23
N THR A 601 -49.20 34.89 -12.11
CA THR A 601 -49.55 33.47 -12.18
C THR A 601 -49.46 32.94 -13.61
N ALA A 602 -49.17 31.63 -13.77
CA ALA A 602 -49.96 30.65 -14.55
C ALA A 602 -49.05 29.56 -15.20
N THR A 603 -49.14 28.27 -14.85
CA THR A 603 -50.12 27.19 -15.17
C THR A 603 -49.74 26.35 -16.40
N SER A 604 -49.90 25.03 -16.21
CA SER A 604 -50.30 23.98 -17.17
C SER A 604 -49.15 23.29 -17.92
N THR A 605 -48.94 21.97 -17.77
CA THR A 605 -49.69 20.75 -18.19
C THR A 605 -48.74 19.98 -19.11
N ALA A 606 -48.21 18.82 -18.69
CA ALA A 606 -48.79 17.48 -18.90
C ALA A 606 -48.80 17.02 -20.37
N LYS A 607 -47.99 16.00 -20.69
CA LYS A 607 -48.37 14.86 -21.54
C LYS A 607 -47.24 13.80 -21.62
N ALA A 608 -47.49 12.64 -21.03
CA ALA A 608 -47.21 11.34 -21.65
C ALA A 608 -48.27 11.11 -22.77
N PRO A 609 -48.30 10.04 -23.62
CA PRO A 609 -47.78 8.69 -23.31
C PRO A 609 -47.35 7.83 -24.53
N THR A 610 -47.19 6.52 -24.27
CA THR A 610 -47.49 5.35 -25.14
C THR A 610 -46.51 5.03 -26.29
N SER A 611 -46.21 3.78 -26.66
CA SER A 611 -46.76 2.44 -26.35
C SER A 611 -45.89 1.33 -26.99
N SER A 612 -45.97 0.12 -26.40
CA SER A 612 -46.17 -1.20 -27.04
C SER A 612 -45.15 -1.78 -28.04
N ALA A 613 -44.97 -3.10 -28.23
CA ALA A 613 -45.30 -4.36 -27.55
C ALA A 613 -44.90 -5.50 -28.53
N ARG A 614 -44.38 -6.62 -28.00
CA ARG A 614 -44.51 -8.06 -28.44
C ARG A 614 -44.02 -8.45 -29.86
N VAL A 615 -43.60 -9.68 -30.21
CA VAL A 615 -44.14 -11.06 -30.06
C VAL A 615 -42.99 -12.06 -30.40
N VAL A 616 -42.64 -13.06 -29.55
CA VAL A 616 -42.88 -14.54 -29.59
C VAL A 616 -42.51 -15.33 -30.88
N VAL A 617 -41.76 -16.45 -30.76
CA VAL A 617 -42.13 -17.86 -31.15
C VAL A 617 -40.93 -18.84 -30.98
N ALA A 618 -41.24 -20.04 -30.46
CA ALA A 618 -40.40 -21.25 -30.27
C ALA A 618 -40.28 -22.12 -31.55
N THR A 619 -39.38 -23.12 -31.72
CA THR A 619 -39.54 -24.54 -31.28
C THR A 619 -38.38 -25.42 -31.80
N LYS A 620 -38.17 -26.56 -31.12
CA LYS A 620 -37.20 -27.71 -31.16
C LYS A 620 -36.84 -28.40 -32.50
N PHE A 621 -35.68 -29.11 -32.50
CA PHE A 621 -35.50 -30.45 -33.12
C PHE A 621 -34.48 -31.32 -32.30
N VAL A 622 -34.63 -32.65 -32.37
CA VAL A 622 -33.98 -33.75 -31.59
C VAL A 622 -33.35 -34.78 -32.55
N VAL A 623 -32.50 -35.69 -31.99
CA VAL A 623 -32.07 -37.08 -32.41
C VAL A 623 -30.54 -37.16 -32.63
N VAL A 624 -29.68 -37.77 -31.78
CA VAL A 624 -29.43 -39.15 -31.24
C VAL A 624 -28.43 -40.00 -32.06
N CYS A 625 -27.36 -40.49 -31.40
CA CYS A 625 -26.71 -41.84 -31.47
C CYS A 625 -25.40 -41.81 -30.60
N PHE A 626 -25.24 -42.52 -29.45
CA PHE A 626 -24.89 -43.95 -29.19
C PHE A 626 -23.59 -44.42 -29.90
N ALA A 627 -22.59 -45.11 -29.33
CA ALA A 627 -22.43 -45.89 -28.08
C ALA A 627 -20.95 -46.28 -27.78
N MET A 628 -20.71 -46.66 -26.51
CA MET A 628 -19.81 -47.72 -25.93
C MET A 628 -18.29 -47.75 -26.21
N LEU A 629 -17.36 -47.81 -25.25
CA LEU A 629 -17.09 -48.65 -24.05
C LEU A 629 -16.20 -49.90 -24.35
N MET A 630 -15.12 -50.02 -23.57
CA MET A 630 -14.20 -51.18 -23.33
C MET A 630 -13.13 -51.51 -24.38
N ILE A 631 -11.86 -51.49 -23.97
CA ILE A 631 -11.04 -52.69 -23.71
C ILE A 631 -9.70 -52.26 -23.04
N LEU A 632 -9.45 -52.83 -21.87
CA LEU A 632 -8.14 -52.96 -21.20
C LEU A 632 -7.25 -53.93 -22.00
N PHE A 633 -5.94 -53.70 -22.06
CA PHE A 633 -4.88 -54.61 -21.57
C PHE A 633 -3.46 -54.12 -21.95
N GLU A 634 -2.63 -54.05 -20.90
CA GLU A 634 -1.20 -54.40 -20.79
C GLU A 634 -0.17 -53.95 -21.85
N ILE A 635 0.82 -53.15 -21.42
CA ILE A 635 2.22 -53.54 -21.12
C ILE A 635 2.96 -54.06 -22.37
N TYR A 636 3.97 -53.33 -22.82
CA TYR A 636 5.35 -53.83 -23.00
C TYR A 636 6.31 -52.69 -23.40
N ASP A 637 7.33 -52.50 -22.55
CA ASP A 637 8.72 -52.06 -22.77
C ASP A 637 9.07 -51.04 -23.88
N ILE A 638 9.63 -49.89 -23.47
CA ILE A 638 11.08 -49.56 -23.45
C ILE A 638 11.30 -48.29 -22.62
#